data_AF-A0A656JV85-F1
#
_entry.id   AF-A0A656JV85-F1
#
_cell.length_a   1.000
_cell.length_b   1.000
_cell.length_c   1.000
_cell.angle_alpha   90.00
_cell.angle_beta   90.00
_cell.angle_gamma   90.00
#
_symmetry.space_group_name_H-M   'P 1'
#
loop_
_entity.id
_entity.type
_entity.pdbx_description
1 polymer ?
#
loop_
_entity_poly.entity_id
_entity_poly.type
_entity_poly.pdbx_seq_one_letter_code
_entity_poly.pdbx_strand_id
1 'polypeptide(L)' 'MCQALWAHADAGAIDVLYLHTHPFLPGAIRFWEKQGFAVTDVESDPVWNTTHMERVL' A
#
# COMPACT_ATOMS: atom_id res chain seq x y z
N MET A 1 -12.63 4.14 5.11
CA MET A 1 -11.52 4.44 6.05
C MET A 1 -10.43 5.29 5.40
N CYS A 2 -10.06 5.07 4.13
CA CYS A 2 -9.01 5.85 3.45
C CYS A 2 -9.48 7.12 2.70
N GLN A 3 -10.76 7.51 2.80
CA GLN A 3 -11.32 8.63 2.03
C GLN A 3 -10.62 9.97 2.27
N ALA A 4 -10.25 10.27 3.52
CA ALA A 4 -9.53 11.51 3.84
C ALA A 4 -8.14 11.56 3.18
N LEU A 5 -7.45 10.40 3.09
CA LEU A 5 -6.15 10.30 2.44
C LEU A 5 -6.27 10.52 0.93
N TRP A 6 -7.30 9.96 0.28
CA TRP A 6 -7.53 10.16 -1.15
C TRP A 6 -7.90 11.60 -1.48
N ALA A 7 -8.79 12.21 -0.68
CA ALA A 7 -9.15 13.62 -0.88
C ALA A 7 -7.94 14.55 -0.75
N HIS A 8 -7.02 14.24 0.17
CA HIS A 8 -5.79 15.01 0.31
C HIS A 8 -4.84 14.81 -0.89
N ALA A 9 -4.73 13.58 -1.39
CA ALA A 9 -3.90 13.27 -2.55
C ALA A 9 -4.42 13.94 -3.83
N ASP A 10 -5.74 13.92 -4.04
CA ASP A 10 -6.41 14.62 -5.15
C ASP A 10 -6.17 16.13 -5.09
N ALA A 11 -6.37 16.75 -3.91
CA ALA A 11 -6.08 18.17 -3.70
C ALA A 11 -4.60 18.54 -3.92
N GLY A 12 -3.70 17.57 -3.75
CA GLY A 12 -2.26 17.73 -3.98
C GLY A 12 -1.79 17.38 -5.38
N ALA A 13 -2.69 17.01 -6.31
CA ALA A 13 -2.35 16.48 -7.63
C ALA A 13 -1.32 15.33 -7.55
N ILE A 14 -1.52 14.41 -6.61
CA ILE A 14 -0.69 13.23 -6.44
C ILE A 14 -1.20 12.10 -7.33
N ASP A 15 -0.34 11.56 -8.18
CA ASP A 15 -0.70 10.50 -9.12
C ASP A 15 -0.62 9.09 -8.50
N VAL A 16 0.25 8.89 -7.51
CA VAL A 16 0.54 7.58 -6.93
C VAL A 16 0.65 7.65 -5.42
N LEU A 17 -0.07 6.76 -4.74
CA LEU A 17 0.12 6.47 -3.32
C LEU A 17 0.98 5.23 -3.16
N TYR A 18 1.95 5.29 -2.26
CA TYR A 18 2.86 4.20 -1.98
C TYR A 18 2.84 3.84 -0.49
N LEU A 19 2.95 2.54 -0.20
CA LEU A 19 3.11 2.02 1.16
C LEU A 19 3.98 0.76 1.17
N HIS A 20 4.40 0.39 2.37
CA HIS A 20 4.89 -0.96 2.63
C HIS A 20 4.11 -1.61 3.76
N THR A 21 4.05 -2.93 3.74
CA THR A 21 3.47 -3.75 4.81
C THR A 21 4.28 -5.02 4.99
N HIS A 22 3.91 -5.85 5.96
CA HIS A 22 4.63 -7.08 6.26
C HIS A 22 3.70 -8.28 6.35
N PRO A 23 4.14 -9.48 5.92
CA PRO A 23 3.34 -10.69 5.95
C PRO A 23 3.01 -11.19 7.37
N PHE A 24 3.80 -10.80 8.38
CA PHE A 24 3.51 -11.13 9.78
C PHE A 24 2.30 -10.38 10.34
N LEU A 25 1.77 -9.35 9.65
CA LEU A 25 0.52 -8.69 9.98
C LEU A 25 -0.63 -9.42 9.24
N PRO A 26 -1.40 -10.28 9.92
CA PRO A 26 -2.35 -11.15 9.24
C PRO A 26 -3.41 -10.32 8.50
N GLY A 27 -3.50 -10.52 7.18
CA GLY A 27 -4.49 -9.85 6.34
C GLY A 27 -4.17 -8.42 5.94
N ALA A 28 -3.02 -7.85 6.33
CA ALA A 28 -2.64 -6.48 5.96
C ALA A 28 -2.53 -6.30 4.44
N ILE A 29 -1.87 -7.23 3.75
CA ILE A 29 -1.75 -7.21 2.27
C ILE A 29 -3.15 -7.23 1.63
N ARG A 30 -4.00 -8.19 2.01
CA ARG A 30 -5.37 -8.30 1.49
C ARG A 30 -6.25 -7.08 1.82
N PHE A 31 -6.01 -6.45 2.96
CA PHE A 31 -6.67 -5.20 3.30
C PHE A 31 -6.33 -4.11 2.30
N TRP A 32 -5.05 -3.93 1.97
CA TRP A 32 -4.58 -2.92 1.02
C TRP A 32 -4.97 -3.22 -0.44
N GLU A 33 -4.95 -4.49 -0.86
CA GLU A 33 -5.51 -4.91 -2.15
C GLU A 33 -6.96 -4.45 -2.31
N LYS A 34 -7.78 -4.60 -1.25
CA LYS A 34 -9.17 -4.10 -1.25
C LYS A 34 -9.29 -2.57 -1.26
N GLN A 35 -8.24 -1.83 -0.92
CA GLN A 35 -8.19 -0.36 -1.05
C GLN A 35 -7.67 0.10 -2.42
N GLY A 36 -7.37 -0.84 -3.33
CA GLY A 36 -6.89 -0.58 -4.69
C GLY A 36 -5.37 -0.54 -4.84
N PHE A 37 -4.61 -1.01 -3.84
CA PHE A 37 -3.15 -1.12 -3.96
C PHE A 37 -2.76 -2.44 -4.64
N ALA A 38 -1.74 -2.39 -5.50
CA ALA A 38 -1.09 -3.54 -6.11
C ALA A 38 0.30 -3.74 -5.50
N VAL A 39 0.75 -4.99 -5.36
CA VAL A 39 2.12 -5.30 -4.94
C VAL A 39 3.09 -4.97 -6.08
N THR A 40 4.14 -4.22 -5.77
CA THR A 40 5.18 -3.84 -6.73
C THR A 40 6.48 -4.58 -6.50
N ASP A 41 6.81 -4.88 -5.25
CA ASP A 41 8.01 -5.60 -4.86
C ASP A 41 7.83 -6.31 -3.51
N VAL A 42 8.64 -7.35 -3.28
CA VAL A 42 8.73 -8.05 -2.00
C VAL A 42 10.21 -8.28 -1.69
N GLU A 43 10.69 -7.66 -0.62
CA GLU A 43 12.07 -7.82 -0.17
C GLU A 43 12.35 -9.27 0.20
N SER A 44 13.48 -9.82 -0.29
CA SER A 44 13.88 -11.20 0.00
C SER A 44 14.56 -11.36 1.37
N ASP A 45 14.38 -10.41 2.29
CA ASP A 45 14.96 -10.49 3.62
C ASP A 45 14.16 -11.49 4.48
N PRO A 46 14.83 -12.34 5.29
CA PRO A 46 14.15 -13.43 6.00
C PRO A 46 13.39 -12.99 7.24
N VAL A 47 13.54 -11.74 7.71
CA VAL A 47 13.00 -11.29 9.00
C VAL A 47 11.73 -10.49 8.81
N TRP A 48 11.73 -9.54 7.89
CA TRP A 48 10.67 -8.58 7.66
C TRP A 48 9.87 -8.90 6.41
N ASN A 49 10.54 -9.37 5.34
CA ASN A 49 9.94 -9.73 4.06
C ASN A 49 8.96 -8.65 3.59
N THR A 50 9.47 -7.41 3.55
CA THR A 50 8.67 -6.20 3.34
C THR A 50 7.97 -6.26 1.99
N THR A 51 6.65 -6.08 1.99
CA THR A 51 5.83 -6.02 0.78
C THR A 51 5.58 -4.56 0.42
N HIS A 52 6.09 -4.14 -0.73
CA HIS A 52 5.89 -2.81 -1.29
C HIS A 52 4.64 -2.80 -2.15
N MET A 53 3.82 -1.77 -1.99
CA MET A 53 2.56 -1.65 -2.72
C MET A 53 2.31 -0.22 -3.17
N GLU A 54 1.66 -0.08 -4.31
CA GLU A 54 1.27 1.21 -4.85
C GLU A 54 -0.18 1.22 -5.32
N ARG A 55 -0.78 2.40 -5.34
CA ARG A 55 -2.07 2.66 -5.96
C ARG A 55 -1.95 3.90 -6.85
N VAL A 56 -2.27 3.73 -8.13
CA VAL A 56 -2.51 4.85 -9.04
C VAL A 56 -3.87 5.47 -8.71
N LEU A 57 -3.92 6.80 -8.59
CA LEU A 57 -5.11 7.54 -8.18
C LEU A 57 -6.03 7.93 -9.34
#